data_AF-A0A6L9FKL8-F1
#
_entry.id   AF-A0A6L9FKL8-F1
#
_cell.length_a   1.000
_cell.length_b   1.000
_cell.length_c   1.000
_cell.angle_alpha   90.00
_cell.angle_beta   90.00
_cell.angle_gamma   90.00
#
_symmetry.space_group_name_H-M   'P 1'
#
loop_
_entity.id
_entity.type
_entity.pdbx_description
1 polymer ?
#
loop_
_entity_poly.entity_id
_entity_poly.type
_entity_poly.pdbx_seq_one_letter_code
_entity_poly.pdbx_strand_id
1 'polypeptide(L)'
;HQAFKIAKEELALFLAVSLIVLYLASVGIYYFENPVQPEVFSSIFHSLWWAVATLTTVGYGDIYPITPGGKVFTFFVLIVGLGIVSIPAGLVASALSKAREMDD
;
A
#
# COMPACT_ATOMS: atom_id res chain seq x y z
N HIS A 1 -24.48 -14.86 -1.07
CA HIS A 1 -23.47 -15.51 -0.20
C HIS A 1 -22.29 -16.12 -0.96
N GLN A 2 -22.47 -16.63 -2.20
CA GLN A 2 -21.35 -17.23 -2.96
C GLN A 2 -20.32 -16.21 -3.48
N ALA A 3 -20.75 -15.03 -3.94
CA ALA A 3 -19.86 -13.95 -4.40
C ALA A 3 -18.79 -13.55 -3.35
N PHE A 4 -19.18 -13.49 -2.07
CA PHE A 4 -18.27 -13.14 -0.98
C PHE A 4 -17.24 -14.25 -0.69
N LYS A 5 -17.58 -15.53 -0.94
CA LYS A 5 -16.64 -16.64 -0.80
C LYS A 5 -15.55 -16.59 -1.88
N ILE A 6 -15.94 -16.28 -3.12
CA ILE A 6 -15.03 -16.17 -4.26
C ILE A 6 -14.07 -14.99 -4.06
N ALA A 7 -14.60 -13.82 -3.68
CA ALA A 7 -13.78 -12.62 -3.47
C ALA A 7 -12.88 -12.72 -2.23
N LYS A 8 -13.24 -13.53 -1.21
CA LYS A 8 -12.51 -13.59 0.06
C LYS A 8 -11.07 -14.06 -0.09
N GLU A 9 -10.81 -15.05 -0.94
CA GLU A 9 -9.45 -15.58 -1.15
C GLU A 9 -8.56 -14.55 -1.85
N GLU A 10 -9.08 -13.92 -2.90
CA GLU A 10 -8.39 -12.86 -3.66
C GLU A 10 -8.12 -11.62 -2.79
N LEU A 11 -9.09 -11.22 -1.96
CA LEU A 11 -8.96 -10.12 -1.00
C LEU A 11 -7.95 -10.45 0.10
N ALA A 12 -7.95 -11.68 0.63
CA ALA A 12 -6.98 -12.11 1.64
C ALA A 12 -5.55 -12.08 1.09
N LEU A 13 -5.35 -12.56 -0.14
CA LEU A 13 -4.06 -12.50 -0.83
C LEU A 13 -3.62 -11.05 -1.06
N PHE A 14 -4.52 -10.20 -1.56
CA PHE A 14 -4.25 -8.77 -1.74
C PHE A 14 -3.82 -8.10 -0.44
N LEU A 15 -4.53 -8.36 0.66
CA LEU A 15 -4.21 -7.81 1.97
C LEU A 15 -2.84 -8.31 2.45
N ALA A 16 -2.54 -9.59 2.32
CA ALA A 16 -1.25 -10.15 2.70
C ALA A 16 -0.08 -9.50 1.92
N VAL A 17 -0.20 -9.39 0.60
CA VAL A 17 0.80 -8.72 -0.25
C VAL A 17 0.93 -7.24 0.10
N SER A 18 -0.19 -6.55 0.31
CA SER A 18 -0.19 -5.13 0.69
C SER A 18 0.51 -4.89 2.02
N LEU A 19 0.31 -5.76 3.01
CA LEU A 19 1.00 -5.69 4.30
C LEU A 19 2.51 -5.90 4.16
N ILE A 20 2.94 -6.84 3.31
CA ILE A 20 4.36 -7.05 3.02
C ILE A 20 4.96 -5.79 2.37
N VAL A 21 4.29 -5.23 1.36
CA VAL A 21 4.76 -4.01 0.68
C VAL A 21 4.81 -2.83 1.65
N LEU A 22 3.80 -2.65 2.49
CA LEU A 22 3.79 -1.60 3.52
C LEU A 22 4.96 -1.74 4.49
N TYR A 23 5.24 -2.96 4.95
CA TYR A 23 6.37 -3.23 5.83
C TYR A 23 7.71 -2.93 5.14
N LEU A 24 7.90 -3.39 3.90
CA LEU A 24 9.13 -3.12 3.13
C LEU A 24 9.32 -1.63 2.83
N ALA A 25 8.24 -0.92 2.47
CA ALA A 25 8.26 0.52 2.25
C ALA A 25 8.65 1.27 3.53
N SER A 26 8.12 0.85 4.67
CA SER A 26 8.44 1.42 5.97
C SER A 26 9.90 1.19 6.39
N VAL A 27 10.41 -0.04 6.23
CA VAL A 27 11.81 -0.36 6.53
C VAL A 27 12.77 0.39 5.60
N GLY A 28 12.46 0.43 4.30
CA GLY A 28 13.28 1.11 3.31
C GLY A 28 13.37 2.62 3.56
N ILE A 29 12.23 3.29 3.78
CA ILE A 29 12.23 4.73 4.01
C ILE A 29 12.91 5.09 5.33
N TYR A 30 12.71 4.29 6.38
CA TYR A 30 13.39 4.46 7.67
C TYR A 30 14.91 4.43 7.48
N TYR A 31 15.42 3.47 6.72
CA TYR A 31 16.86 3.36 6.47
C TYR A 31 17.45 4.60 5.78
N PHE A 32 16.73 5.19 4.82
CA PHE A 32 17.20 6.38 4.11
C PHE A 32 17.03 7.67 4.91
N GLU A 33 15.94 7.82 5.66
CA GLU A 33 15.54 9.10 6.25
C GLU A 33 15.82 9.22 7.75
N ASN A 34 15.89 8.12 8.51
CA ASN A 34 16.18 8.19 9.94
C ASN A 34 17.47 8.97 10.30
N PRO A 35 18.59 8.84 9.55
CA PRO A 35 19.81 9.57 9.90
C PRO A 35 19.68 11.11 9.82
N VAL A 36 18.77 11.62 9.00
CA VAL A 36 18.57 13.07 8.79
C VAL A 36 17.27 13.61 9.40
N GLN A 37 16.30 12.73 9.63
CA GLN A 37 14.97 13.05 10.19
C GLN A 37 14.62 12.04 11.30
N PRO A 38 15.42 11.93 12.39
CA PRO A 38 15.25 10.89 13.40
C PRO A 38 13.98 11.06 14.25
N GLU A 39 13.44 12.27 14.36
CA GLU A 39 12.19 12.49 15.11
C GLU A 39 10.97 12.01 14.33
N VAL A 40 10.99 12.19 13.00
CA VAL A 40 9.87 11.89 12.11
C VAL A 40 9.89 10.43 11.67
N PHE A 41 11.04 9.95 11.21
CA PHE A 41 11.28 8.54 10.87
C PHE A 41 11.95 7.82 12.05
N SER A 42 11.36 7.92 13.25
CA SER A 42 11.97 7.44 14.51
C SER A 42 12.01 5.92 14.67
N SER A 43 11.09 5.21 14.03
CA SER A 43 11.01 3.76 14.05
C SER A 43 10.28 3.25 12.81
N ILE A 44 10.30 1.94 12.59
CA ILE A 44 9.54 1.29 11.50
C ILE A 44 8.04 1.55 11.68
N PHE A 45 7.52 1.58 12.91
CA PHE A 45 6.10 1.86 13.11
C PHE A 45 5.72 3.31 12.80
N HIS A 46 6.59 4.27 13.08
CA HIS A 46 6.35 5.67 12.68
C HIS A 46 6.46 5.84 11.16
N SER A 47 7.42 5.16 10.54
CA SER A 47 7.60 5.16 9.08
C SER A 47 6.45 4.45 8.35
N LEU A 48 5.71 3.56 9.04
CA LEU A 48 4.52 2.90 8.50
C LEU A 48 3.40 3.90 8.23
N TRP A 49 3.25 4.94 9.06
CA TRP A 49 2.26 6.00 8.82
C TRP A 49 2.50 6.67 7.46
N TRP A 50 3.74 7.06 7.21
CA TRP A 50 4.15 7.60 5.91
C TRP A 50 3.88 6.60 4.77
N ALA A 51 4.24 5.33 4.96
CA ALA A 51 4.07 4.29 3.95
C ALA A 51 2.58 4.07 3.61
N VAL A 52 1.70 4.03 4.61
CA VAL A 52 0.24 3.95 4.42
C VAL A 52 -0.27 5.15 3.65
N ALA A 53 0.03 6.38 4.11
CA ALA A 53 -0.45 7.59 3.47
C ALA A 53 0.04 7.71 2.01
N THR A 54 1.26 7.27 1.73
CA THR A 54 1.88 7.31 0.41
C THR A 54 1.30 6.24 -0.52
N LEU A 55 1.27 4.96 -0.09
CA LEU A 55 0.79 3.85 -0.92
C LEU A 55 -0.71 3.90 -1.19
N THR A 56 -1.49 4.48 -0.28
CA THR A 56 -2.93 4.73 -0.49
C THR A 56 -3.21 6.02 -1.26
N THR A 57 -2.17 6.73 -1.71
CA THR A 57 -2.25 8.00 -2.46
C THR A 57 -2.92 9.15 -1.70
N VAL A 58 -3.11 9.03 -0.39
CA VAL A 58 -3.67 10.11 0.46
C VAL A 58 -2.68 11.26 0.58
N GLY A 59 -1.42 10.96 0.91
CA GLY A 59 -0.32 11.93 0.89
C GLY A 59 -0.54 13.18 1.73
N TYR A 60 -0.78 13.05 3.04
CA TYR A 60 -1.01 14.19 3.94
C TYR A 60 0.09 15.27 3.90
N GLY A 61 1.34 14.88 3.60
CA GLY A 61 2.47 15.80 3.45
C GLY A 61 3.08 16.28 4.77
N ASP A 62 2.61 15.74 5.89
CA ASP A 62 3.17 15.93 7.24
C ASP A 62 4.56 15.28 7.38
N ILE A 63 4.78 14.16 6.71
CA ILE A 63 6.04 13.42 6.68
C ILE A 63 6.42 13.17 5.23
N TYR A 64 7.68 13.43 4.86
CA TYR A 64 8.19 13.16 3.51
C TYR A 64 9.71 13.02 3.49
N PRO A 65 10.26 12.25 2.52
CA PRO A 65 11.71 12.10 2.38
C PRO A 65 12.38 13.38 1.90
N ILE A 66 13.52 13.71 2.51
CA ILE A 66 14.35 14.84 2.10
C ILE A 66 15.67 14.39 1.47
N THR A 67 16.12 13.16 1.74
CA THR A 67 17.37 12.65 1.18
C THR A 67 17.22 12.31 -0.31
N PRO A 68 18.31 12.41 -1.10
CA PRO A 68 18.28 11.94 -2.49
C PRO A 68 17.91 10.46 -2.61
N GLY A 69 18.45 9.61 -1.73
CA GLY A 69 18.15 8.17 -1.69
C GLY A 69 16.69 7.89 -1.36
N GLY A 70 16.14 8.54 -0.34
CA GLY A 70 14.74 8.41 0.06
C GLY A 70 13.76 8.92 -1.00
N LYS A 71 14.12 9.97 -1.75
CA LYS A 71 13.31 10.45 -2.90
C LYS A 71 13.29 9.44 -4.05
N VAL A 72 14.44 8.88 -4.43
CA VAL A 72 14.52 7.84 -5.47
C VAL A 72 13.78 6.59 -5.03
N PHE A 73 13.93 6.15 -3.79
CA PHE A 73 13.19 5.03 -3.22
C PHE A 73 11.68 5.27 -3.28
N THR A 74 11.23 6.44 -2.81
CA THR A 74 9.82 6.84 -2.82
C THR A 74 9.23 6.87 -4.22
N PHE A 75 9.99 7.25 -5.24
CA PHE A 75 9.54 7.19 -6.63
C PHE A 75 9.09 5.79 -7.03
N PHE A 76 9.85 4.74 -6.67
CA PHE A 76 9.46 3.36 -6.93
C PHE A 76 8.26 2.93 -6.08
N VAL A 77 8.20 3.36 -4.80
CA VAL A 77 7.05 3.10 -3.91
C VAL A 77 5.76 3.67 -4.49
N LEU A 78 5.80 4.88 -5.07
CA LEU A 78 4.64 5.51 -5.70
C LEU A 78 4.12 4.69 -6.89
N ILE A 79 5.00 4.18 -7.75
CA ILE A 79 4.62 3.31 -8.89
C ILE A 79 3.89 2.05 -8.39
N VAL A 80 4.42 1.42 -7.33
CA VAL A 80 3.77 0.26 -6.70
C VAL A 80 2.42 0.64 -6.07
N GLY A 81 2.33 1.79 -5.42
CA GLY A 81 1.11 2.29 -4.79
C GLY A 81 -0.06 2.45 -5.77
N LEU A 82 0.21 2.94 -6.99
CA LEU A 82 -0.80 3.03 -8.05
C LEU A 82 -1.41 1.66 -8.39
N GLY A 83 -0.59 0.61 -8.37
CA GLY A 83 -1.05 -0.77 -8.54
C GLY A 83 -1.92 -1.24 -7.37
N ILE A 84 -1.49 -0.99 -6.14
CA ILE A 84 -2.21 -1.41 -4.92
C ILE A 84 -3.62 -0.79 -4.86
N VAL A 85 -3.76 0.51 -5.15
CA VAL A 85 -5.06 1.20 -5.08
C VAL A 85 -6.07 0.66 -6.10
N SER A 86 -5.59 0.19 -7.26
CA SER A 86 -6.47 -0.26 -8.35
C SER A 86 -7.06 -1.66 -8.12
N ILE A 87 -6.37 -2.51 -7.35
CA ILE A 87 -6.73 -3.94 -7.22
C ILE A 87 -8.08 -4.16 -6.49
N PRO A 88 -8.38 -3.56 -5.33
CA PRO A 88 -9.63 -3.82 -4.61
C PRO A 88 -10.88 -3.51 -5.44
N ALA A 89 -10.87 -2.38 -6.16
CA ALA A 89 -11.96 -2.00 -7.04
C ALA A 89 -12.16 -3.03 -8.17
N GLY A 90 -11.06 -3.50 -8.77
CA GLY A 90 -11.10 -4.55 -9.80
C GLY A 90 -11.63 -5.88 -9.28
N LEU A 91 -11.22 -6.30 -8.07
CA LEU A 91 -11.71 -7.52 -7.43
C LEU A 91 -13.21 -7.46 -7.14
N VAL A 92 -13.70 -6.34 -6.60
CA VAL A 92 -15.14 -6.15 -6.33
C VAL A 92 -15.94 -6.15 -7.63
N ALA A 93 -15.46 -5.45 -8.67
CA ALA A 93 -16.13 -5.45 -9.98
C ALA A 93 -16.19 -6.85 -10.60
N SER A 94 -15.10 -7.61 -10.54
CA SER A 94 -15.06 -9.00 -11.02
C SER A 94 -16.02 -9.91 -10.24
N ALA A 95 -16.07 -9.76 -8.91
CA ALA A 95 -16.97 -10.53 -8.06
C ALA A 95 -18.45 -10.25 -8.36
N LEU A 96 -18.81 -8.98 -8.61
CA LEU A 96 -20.17 -8.59 -8.99
C LEU A 96 -20.54 -9.12 -10.38
N SER A 97 -19.63 -9.06 -11.36
CA SER A 97 -19.86 -9.60 -12.70
C SER A 97 -20.12 -11.10 -12.67
N LYS A 98 -19.25 -11.86 -11.96
CA LYS A 98 -19.42 -13.32 -11.79
C LYS A 98 -20.73 -13.66 -11.08
N ALA A 99 -21.13 -12.89 -10.08
CA ALA A 99 -22.39 -13.12 -9.37
C ALA A 99 -23.60 -12.96 -10.29
N ARG A 100 -23.58 -11.97 -11.18
CA ARG A 100 -24.66 -11.73 -12.15
C ARG A 100 -24.79 -12.85 -13.17
N GLU A 101 -23.67 -13.35 -13.70
CA GLU A 101 -23.67 -14.50 -14.64
C GLU A 101 -24.20 -15.81 -14.03
N MET A 102 -24.19 -15.94 -12.69
CA MET A 102 -24.72 -17.12 -11.99
C MET A 102 -26.22 -17.03 -11.70
N ASP A 103 -26.80 -15.82 -11.76
CA ASP A 103 -28.22 -15.56 -11.53
C ASP A 103 -29.04 -15.57 -12.86
N ASP A 104 -28.37 -15.45 -14.02
CA ASP A 104 -28.93 -15.59 -15.39
C ASP A 104 -28.89 -17.06 -15.88
#